data_AF-A0A925UF63-F1
#
_entry.id   AF-A0A925UF63-F1
#
_cell.length_a   1.000
_cell.length_b   1.000
_cell.length_c   1.000
_cell.angle_alpha   90.00
_cell.angle_beta   90.00
_cell.angle_gamma   90.00
#
_symmetry.space_group_name_H-M   'P 1'
#
loop_
_entity.id
_entity.type
_entity.pdbx_description
1 polymer ?
#
loop_
_entity_poly.entity_id
_entity_poly.type
_entity_poly.pdbx_seq_one_letter_code
_entity_poly.pdbx_strand_id
1 'polypeptide(L)'
;MKLKKSLIAFAASLAAATLAYADVNVGVTVSATGPAASLGIPEKNTIALMPQTIGGQKINYIVLDDASDTTLAVSNTRKLITESKVDVILGSTTTPNSLAMIDVVSENQTPMISMAASARIVEPVDAKKRWVFKTPQNDIMMSLAIAASMADSGVKTVGFIGFADAYGEGWYQEFAKAAGLKGLTIVANERYARTDTSVTGQVLKIVAAKPDAVLVAGSGTPAVLPQRALKERGYAGKYYQTHGVANNDFLRVGGKDVEGTLLPSGPVLVAAQLPAGHPVKKSAMDYVT
;
A
#
# COMPACT_ATOMS: atom_id res chain seq x y z
N MET A 1 -13.85 -59.51 -28.46
CA MET A 1 -12.42 -59.11 -28.42
C MET A 1 -12.16 -57.67 -28.86
N LYS A 2 -12.86 -57.13 -29.88
CA LYS A 2 -12.69 -55.73 -30.36
C LYS A 2 -13.05 -54.67 -29.31
N LEU A 3 -14.15 -54.85 -28.56
CA LEU A 3 -14.61 -53.89 -27.55
C LEU A 3 -13.62 -53.72 -26.37
N LYS A 4 -13.00 -54.82 -25.91
CA LYS A 4 -11.96 -54.78 -24.86
C LYS A 4 -10.69 -54.04 -25.32
N LYS A 5 -10.30 -54.18 -26.60
CA LYS A 5 -9.16 -53.46 -27.17
C LYS A 5 -9.45 -51.96 -27.29
N SER A 6 -10.68 -51.58 -27.66
CA SER A 6 -11.12 -50.17 -27.72
C SER A 6 -11.17 -49.51 -26.33
N LEU A 7 -11.63 -50.22 -25.31
CA LEU A 7 -11.66 -49.73 -23.92
C LEU A 7 -10.26 -49.52 -23.33
N ILE A 8 -9.33 -50.43 -23.62
CA ILE A 8 -7.93 -50.31 -23.16
C ILE A 8 -7.22 -49.15 -23.88
N ALA A 9 -7.48 -48.97 -25.19
CA ALA A 9 -6.94 -47.83 -25.94
C ALA A 9 -7.48 -46.48 -25.42
N PHE A 10 -8.77 -46.42 -25.05
CA PHE A 10 -9.39 -45.22 -24.48
C PHE A 10 -8.83 -44.88 -23.08
N ALA A 11 -8.65 -45.89 -22.22
CA ALA A 11 -8.03 -45.71 -20.92
C ALA A 11 -6.55 -45.29 -21.02
N ALA A 12 -5.81 -45.83 -21.99
CA ALA A 12 -4.42 -45.42 -22.26
C ALA A 12 -4.33 -43.98 -22.79
N SER A 13 -5.30 -43.53 -23.61
CA SER A 13 -5.35 -42.13 -24.05
C SER A 13 -5.73 -41.14 -22.94
N LEU A 14 -6.54 -41.55 -21.94
CA LEU A 14 -6.78 -40.73 -20.74
C LEU A 14 -5.58 -40.68 -19.81
N ALA A 15 -4.79 -41.75 -19.72
CA ALA A 15 -3.56 -41.78 -18.92
C ALA A 15 -2.38 -41.05 -19.60
N ALA A 16 -2.42 -40.90 -20.93
CA ALA A 16 -1.45 -40.17 -21.73
C ALA A 16 -1.81 -38.69 -21.94
N ALA A 17 -2.96 -38.23 -21.43
CA ALA A 17 -3.20 -36.81 -21.24
C ALA A 17 -2.23 -36.34 -20.14
N THR A 18 -1.02 -35.97 -20.55
CA THR A 18 -0.12 -35.16 -19.73
C THR A 18 -0.94 -34.08 -19.05
N LEU A 19 -0.77 -33.87 -17.74
CA LEU A 19 -1.31 -32.71 -17.04
C LEU A 19 -1.00 -31.49 -17.91
N ALA A 20 -2.00 -31.00 -18.63
CA ALA A 20 -1.88 -29.77 -19.39
C ALA A 20 -1.75 -28.68 -18.35
N TYR A 21 -0.50 -28.32 -18.08
CA TYR A 21 -0.10 -27.24 -17.22
C TYR A 21 -0.72 -25.96 -17.77
N ALA A 22 -1.82 -25.53 -17.15
CA ALA A 22 -2.52 -24.32 -17.55
C ALA A 22 -1.67 -23.10 -17.17
N ASP A 23 -1.51 -22.16 -18.10
CA ASP A 23 -0.92 -20.86 -17.81
C ASP A 23 -1.64 -20.22 -16.60
N VAL A 24 -0.87 -19.62 -15.69
CA VAL A 24 -1.43 -18.87 -14.56
C VAL A 24 -1.61 -17.42 -14.98
N ASN A 25 -2.84 -16.92 -14.91
CA ASN A 25 -3.19 -15.55 -15.25
C ASN A 25 -3.23 -14.70 -13.99
N VAL A 26 -2.42 -13.64 -13.95
CA VAL A 26 -2.36 -12.70 -12.83
C VAL A 26 -2.93 -11.36 -13.30
N GLY A 27 -4.07 -10.97 -12.74
CA GLY A 27 -4.64 -9.66 -12.97
C GLY A 27 -4.00 -8.63 -12.06
N VAL A 28 -3.62 -7.47 -12.61
CA VAL A 28 -3.04 -6.38 -11.85
C VAL A 28 -3.83 -5.11 -12.09
N THR A 29 -4.29 -4.46 -11.04
CA THR A 29 -4.86 -3.11 -11.10
C THR A 29 -4.08 -2.18 -10.18
N VAL A 30 -3.52 -1.12 -10.75
CA VAL A 30 -2.59 -0.18 -10.09
C VAL A 30 -2.98 1.25 -10.39
N SER A 31 -2.67 2.16 -9.47
CA SER A 31 -2.88 3.60 -9.66
C SER A 31 -1.68 4.22 -10.37
N ALA A 32 -1.48 3.90 -11.66
CA ALA A 32 -0.36 4.42 -12.46
C ALA A 32 -0.59 5.87 -12.91
N THR A 33 -1.84 6.34 -12.86
CA THR A 33 -2.21 7.75 -13.00
C THR A 33 -3.02 8.24 -11.79
N GLY A 34 -3.30 9.55 -11.77
CA GLY A 34 -4.00 10.20 -10.66
C GLY A 34 -3.09 10.52 -9.46
N PRO A 35 -3.67 10.91 -8.31
CA PRO A 35 -2.91 11.39 -7.15
C PRO A 35 -1.96 10.35 -6.52
N ALA A 36 -2.12 9.05 -6.79
CA ALA A 36 -1.24 7.99 -6.30
C ALA A 36 -0.21 7.49 -7.34
N ALA A 37 -0.06 8.18 -8.48
CA ALA A 37 0.85 7.78 -9.57
C ALA A 37 2.29 7.51 -9.12
N SER A 38 2.81 8.28 -8.16
CA SER A 38 4.17 8.10 -7.65
C SER A 38 4.38 6.75 -6.92
N LEU A 39 3.30 6.05 -6.57
CA LEU A 39 3.32 4.71 -6.00
C LEU A 39 3.03 3.66 -7.10
N GLY A 40 1.96 3.87 -7.88
CA GLY A 40 1.51 2.88 -8.86
C GLY A 40 2.42 2.75 -10.11
N ILE A 41 3.18 3.79 -10.47
CA ILE A 41 4.17 3.70 -11.56
C ILE A 41 5.29 2.69 -11.20
N PRO A 42 5.97 2.81 -10.04
CA PRO A 42 6.90 1.78 -9.58
C PRO A 42 6.29 0.37 -9.49
N GLU A 43 5.06 0.24 -8.99
CA GLU A 43 4.36 -1.05 -8.93
C GLU A 43 4.19 -1.64 -10.34
N LYS A 44 3.66 -0.87 -11.29
CA LYS A 44 3.52 -1.27 -12.70
C LYS A 44 4.86 -1.70 -13.31
N ASN A 45 5.91 -0.93 -13.09
CA ASN A 45 7.24 -1.23 -13.62
C ASN A 45 7.82 -2.52 -13.02
N THR A 46 7.55 -2.78 -11.74
CA THR A 46 8.00 -4.00 -11.05
C THR A 46 7.34 -5.25 -11.63
N ILE A 47 6.07 -5.17 -12.04
CA ILE A 47 5.39 -6.30 -12.69
C ILE A 47 6.11 -6.74 -13.98
N ALA A 48 6.73 -5.82 -14.72
CA ALA A 48 7.49 -6.17 -15.93
C ALA A 48 8.78 -6.95 -15.61
N LEU A 49 9.25 -6.92 -14.36
CA LEU A 49 10.44 -7.64 -13.88
C LEU A 49 10.08 -8.97 -13.20
N MET A 50 8.79 -9.26 -13.01
CA MET A 50 8.34 -10.49 -12.34
C MET A 50 8.63 -11.73 -13.18
N PRO A 51 8.83 -12.90 -12.54
CA PRO A 51 9.12 -14.13 -13.25
C PRO A 51 7.98 -14.52 -14.20
N GLN A 52 8.34 -14.88 -15.42
CA GLN A 52 7.42 -15.40 -16.45
C GLN A 52 7.12 -16.89 -16.27
N THR A 53 7.77 -17.56 -15.31
CA THR A 53 7.54 -18.96 -14.99
C THR A 53 7.67 -19.21 -13.49
N ILE A 54 6.70 -19.87 -12.87
CA ILE A 54 6.72 -20.29 -11.46
C ILE A 54 6.28 -21.74 -11.39
N GLY A 55 7.07 -22.60 -10.73
CA GLY A 55 6.75 -24.03 -10.60
C GLY A 55 6.57 -24.75 -11.95
N GLY A 56 7.28 -24.30 -12.99
CA GLY A 56 7.13 -24.82 -14.37
C GLY A 56 5.89 -24.33 -15.13
N GLN A 57 5.02 -23.52 -14.51
CA GLN A 57 3.87 -22.89 -15.18
C GLN A 57 4.27 -21.54 -15.75
N LYS A 58 3.84 -21.22 -16.97
CA LYS A 58 3.95 -19.88 -17.53
C LYS A 58 3.00 -18.92 -16.81
N ILE A 59 3.47 -17.71 -16.53
CA ILE A 59 2.72 -16.66 -15.85
C ILE A 59 2.40 -15.53 -16.82
N ASN A 60 1.12 -15.20 -16.97
CA ASN A 60 0.65 -14.09 -17.78
C ASN A 60 0.16 -12.96 -16.88
N TYR A 61 0.84 -11.81 -16.89
CA TYR A 61 0.42 -10.63 -16.15
C TYR A 61 -0.42 -9.71 -17.04
N ILE A 62 -1.61 -9.32 -16.56
CA ILE A 62 -2.52 -8.40 -17.26
C ILE A 62 -2.67 -7.15 -16.39
N VAL A 63 -2.05 -6.05 -16.82
CA VAL A 63 -1.97 -4.82 -16.03
C VAL A 63 -2.94 -3.76 -16.54
N LEU A 64 -3.80 -3.27 -15.65
CA LEU A 64 -4.74 -2.19 -15.88
C LEU A 64 -4.44 -1.02 -14.93
N ASP A 65 -4.62 0.20 -15.43
CA ASP A 65 -4.56 1.41 -14.61
C ASP A 65 -5.94 1.73 -14.04
N ASP A 66 -6.04 1.95 -12.74
CA ASP A 66 -7.26 2.40 -12.07
C ASP A 66 -7.31 3.91 -11.82
N ALA A 67 -6.28 4.65 -12.22
CA ALA A 67 -6.20 6.11 -12.13
C ALA A 67 -6.42 6.68 -10.71
N SER A 68 -6.16 5.88 -9.67
CA SER A 68 -6.49 6.21 -8.28
C SER A 68 -8.00 6.38 -8.03
N ASP A 69 -8.85 5.76 -8.85
CA ASP A 69 -10.31 5.82 -8.77
C ASP A 69 -10.91 4.47 -8.35
N THR A 70 -11.82 4.51 -7.37
CA THR A 70 -12.43 3.29 -6.81
C THR A 70 -13.37 2.59 -7.79
N THR A 71 -14.04 3.34 -8.66
CA THR A 71 -14.98 2.78 -9.65
C THR A 71 -14.21 2.04 -10.74
N LEU A 72 -13.12 2.62 -11.22
CA LEU A 72 -12.22 1.98 -12.17
C LEU A 72 -11.53 0.75 -11.56
N ALA A 73 -11.07 0.81 -10.30
CA ALA A 73 -10.50 -0.36 -9.63
C ALA A 73 -11.48 -1.54 -9.57
N VAL A 74 -12.75 -1.28 -9.22
CA VAL A 74 -13.82 -2.30 -9.23
C VAL A 74 -14.11 -2.82 -10.63
N SER A 75 -14.21 -1.94 -11.62
CA SER A 75 -14.46 -2.30 -13.02
C SER A 75 -13.32 -3.15 -13.60
N ASN A 76 -12.07 -2.74 -13.39
CA ASN A 76 -10.86 -3.48 -13.77
C ASN A 76 -10.86 -4.87 -13.13
N THR A 77 -11.14 -4.95 -11.83
CA THR A 77 -11.17 -6.23 -11.10
C THR A 77 -12.22 -7.18 -11.67
N ARG A 78 -13.44 -6.68 -11.92
CA ARG A 78 -14.50 -7.47 -12.56
C ARG A 78 -14.05 -7.97 -13.92
N LYS A 79 -13.53 -7.09 -14.77
CA LYS A 79 -13.04 -7.44 -16.11
C LYS A 79 -11.95 -8.51 -16.06
N LEU A 80 -10.95 -8.35 -15.19
CA LEU A 80 -9.86 -9.31 -15.03
C LEU A 80 -10.39 -10.70 -14.64
N ILE A 81 -11.36 -10.76 -13.73
CA ILE A 81 -11.95 -12.03 -13.28
C ILE A 81 -12.86 -12.62 -14.35
N THR A 82 -13.79 -11.84 -14.90
CA THR A 82 -14.87 -12.38 -15.75
C THR A 82 -14.45 -12.59 -17.20
N GLU A 83 -13.64 -11.68 -17.77
CA GLU A 83 -13.19 -11.75 -19.16
C GLU A 83 -11.83 -12.45 -19.25
N SER A 84 -10.86 -12.03 -18.42
CA SER A 84 -9.49 -12.55 -18.50
C SER A 84 -9.24 -13.83 -17.70
N LYS A 85 -10.22 -14.26 -16.89
CA LYS A 85 -10.16 -15.51 -16.10
C LYS A 85 -8.86 -15.62 -15.28
N VAL A 86 -8.53 -14.55 -14.55
CA VAL A 86 -7.33 -14.51 -13.70
C VAL A 86 -7.47 -15.40 -12.48
N ASP A 87 -6.38 -16.03 -12.08
CA ASP A 87 -6.28 -16.90 -10.90
C ASP A 87 -6.03 -16.10 -9.61
N VAL A 88 -5.38 -14.94 -9.74
CA VAL A 88 -5.01 -14.02 -8.65
C VAL A 88 -5.18 -12.57 -9.12
N ILE A 89 -5.60 -11.70 -8.20
CA ILE A 89 -5.56 -10.26 -8.35
C ILE A 89 -4.42 -9.67 -7.50
N LEU A 90 -3.59 -8.82 -8.10
CA LEU A 90 -2.72 -7.88 -7.39
C LEU A 90 -3.33 -6.49 -7.49
N GLY A 91 -3.57 -5.83 -6.38
CA GLY A 91 -4.18 -4.51 -6.39
C GLY A 91 -5.07 -4.21 -5.20
N SER A 92 -5.42 -2.96 -4.98
CA SER A 92 -4.87 -1.78 -5.67
C SER A 92 -3.75 -1.13 -4.84
N THR A 93 -3.11 -0.11 -5.41
CA THR A 93 -2.10 0.76 -4.80
C THR A 93 -2.63 1.50 -3.56
N THR A 94 -3.90 1.92 -3.59
CA THR A 94 -4.48 2.75 -2.52
C THR A 94 -5.45 1.98 -1.63
N THR A 95 -5.57 2.42 -0.38
CA THR A 95 -6.49 1.80 0.59
C THR A 95 -7.95 1.91 0.13
N PRO A 96 -8.47 3.07 -0.33
CA PRO A 96 -9.84 3.16 -0.81
C PRO A 96 -10.13 2.19 -1.97
N ASN A 97 -9.22 2.11 -2.95
CA ASN A 97 -9.39 1.22 -4.10
C ASN A 97 -9.38 -0.26 -3.65
N SER A 98 -8.42 -0.63 -2.79
CA SER A 98 -8.33 -2.00 -2.27
C SER A 98 -9.57 -2.40 -1.47
N LEU A 99 -10.11 -1.51 -0.63
CA LEU A 99 -11.34 -1.76 0.11
C LEU A 99 -12.55 -1.96 -0.83
N ALA A 100 -12.63 -1.17 -1.90
CA ALA A 100 -13.72 -1.28 -2.88
C ALA A 100 -13.71 -2.61 -3.66
N MET A 101 -12.53 -3.23 -3.82
CA MET A 101 -12.36 -4.49 -4.55
C MET A 101 -12.79 -5.74 -3.75
N ILE A 102 -12.87 -5.66 -2.41
CA ILE A 102 -13.06 -6.82 -1.51
C ILE A 102 -14.30 -7.64 -1.88
N ASP A 103 -15.42 -6.97 -2.13
CA ASP A 103 -16.68 -7.65 -2.45
C ASP A 103 -16.57 -8.42 -3.77
N VAL A 104 -15.97 -7.81 -4.79
CA VAL A 104 -15.81 -8.43 -6.12
C VAL A 104 -14.96 -9.70 -6.04
N VAL A 105 -13.81 -9.62 -5.37
CA VAL A 105 -12.87 -10.77 -5.28
C VAL A 105 -13.45 -11.87 -4.39
N SER A 106 -14.18 -11.51 -3.33
CA SER A 106 -14.86 -12.47 -2.47
C SER A 106 -16.02 -13.19 -3.17
N GLU A 107 -16.86 -12.47 -3.91
CA GLU A 107 -18.01 -13.06 -4.64
C GLU A 107 -17.55 -14.10 -5.66
N ASN A 108 -16.38 -13.86 -6.27
CA ASN A 108 -15.81 -14.73 -7.31
C ASN A 108 -14.78 -15.72 -6.77
N GLN A 109 -14.54 -15.72 -5.45
CA GLN A 109 -13.56 -16.61 -4.81
C GLN A 109 -12.17 -16.51 -5.45
N THR A 110 -11.77 -15.29 -5.83
CA THR A 110 -10.47 -15.02 -6.43
C THR A 110 -9.56 -14.39 -5.37
N PRO A 111 -8.40 -14.98 -5.03
CA PRO A 111 -7.48 -14.39 -4.08
C PRO A 111 -6.96 -13.03 -4.57
N MET A 112 -6.93 -12.06 -3.65
CA MET A 112 -6.42 -10.71 -3.87
C MET A 112 -5.23 -10.44 -2.95
N ILE A 113 -4.15 -9.90 -3.50
CA ILE A 113 -3.02 -9.36 -2.73
C ILE A 113 -3.01 -7.84 -2.92
N SER A 114 -3.44 -7.13 -1.89
CA SER A 114 -3.40 -5.67 -1.84
C SER A 114 -1.98 -5.14 -1.67
N MET A 115 -1.68 -4.05 -2.38
CA MET A 115 -0.45 -3.27 -2.23
C MET A 115 -0.66 -2.04 -1.33
N ALA A 116 -1.85 -1.88 -0.74
CA ALA A 116 -2.18 -0.78 0.14
C ALA A 116 -1.97 -1.14 1.63
N ALA A 117 -1.77 -0.11 2.44
CA ALA A 117 -1.28 -0.29 3.80
C ALA A 117 -2.32 -0.73 4.83
N SER A 118 -3.56 -0.25 4.69
CA SER A 118 -4.45 -0.22 5.85
C SER A 118 -4.76 -1.58 6.43
N ALA A 119 -4.68 -1.70 7.76
CA ALA A 119 -5.04 -2.93 8.46
C ALA A 119 -6.48 -3.37 8.14
N ARG A 120 -7.38 -2.39 7.92
CA ARG A 120 -8.81 -2.61 7.61
C ARG A 120 -9.06 -3.43 6.34
N ILE A 121 -8.07 -3.55 5.46
CA ILE A 121 -8.15 -4.36 4.24
C ILE A 121 -8.23 -5.86 4.59
N VAL A 122 -7.54 -6.29 5.65
CA VAL A 122 -7.42 -7.70 6.04
C VAL A 122 -7.99 -7.99 7.43
N GLU A 123 -8.21 -6.96 8.26
CA GLU A 123 -8.70 -7.07 9.63
C GLU A 123 -10.03 -6.33 9.87
N PRO A 124 -10.89 -6.82 10.79
CA PRO A 124 -10.87 -8.19 11.29
C PRO A 124 -11.11 -9.19 10.15
N VAL A 125 -10.60 -10.42 10.30
CA VAL A 125 -10.84 -11.47 9.31
C VAL A 125 -12.31 -11.87 9.35
N ASP A 126 -12.96 -11.87 8.18
CA ASP A 126 -14.33 -12.31 7.98
C ASP A 126 -14.43 -13.21 6.73
N ALA A 127 -15.65 -13.63 6.37
CA ALA A 127 -15.88 -14.49 5.22
C ALA A 127 -15.39 -13.88 3.89
N LYS A 128 -15.44 -12.54 3.77
CA LYS A 128 -15.00 -11.84 2.56
C LYS A 128 -13.48 -11.69 2.53
N LYS A 129 -12.92 -11.20 3.63
CA LYS A 129 -11.47 -10.97 3.79
C LYS A 129 -10.64 -12.24 3.84
N ARG A 130 -11.25 -13.41 3.97
CA ARG A 130 -10.57 -14.71 3.75
C ARG A 130 -9.88 -14.79 2.38
N TRP A 131 -10.38 -14.06 1.38
CA TRP A 131 -9.81 -13.98 0.03
C TRP A 131 -8.79 -12.85 -0.14
N VAL A 132 -8.54 -12.06 0.91
CA VAL A 132 -7.77 -10.81 0.81
C VAL A 132 -6.53 -10.91 1.67
N PHE A 133 -5.39 -10.72 1.04
CA PHE A 133 -4.08 -10.64 1.64
C PHE A 133 -3.49 -9.26 1.38
N LYS A 134 -2.45 -8.88 2.12
CA LYS A 134 -1.69 -7.67 1.81
C LYS A 134 -0.22 -7.83 2.18
N THR A 135 0.63 -7.12 1.45
CA THR A 135 2.08 -7.13 1.68
C THR A 135 2.60 -5.97 2.54
N PRO A 136 2.04 -4.73 2.51
CA PRO A 136 2.58 -3.67 3.35
C PRO A 136 2.25 -3.90 4.84
N GLN A 137 3.05 -3.33 5.73
CA GLN A 137 2.86 -3.45 7.18
C GLN A 137 1.57 -2.75 7.64
N ASN A 138 0.91 -3.28 8.67
CA ASN A 138 -0.26 -2.63 9.27
C ASN A 138 0.10 -1.26 9.86
N ASP A 139 -0.82 -0.30 9.76
CA ASP A 139 -0.62 1.07 10.23
C ASP A 139 -0.24 1.13 11.72
N ILE A 140 -0.70 0.18 12.55
CA ILE A 140 -0.35 0.14 13.98
C ILE A 140 1.14 -0.13 14.24
N MET A 141 1.78 -1.02 13.46
CA MET A 141 3.22 -1.29 13.61
C MET A 141 4.03 -0.02 13.33
N MET A 142 3.58 0.75 12.35
CA MET A 142 4.23 1.97 11.89
C MET A 142 3.94 3.14 12.83
N SER A 143 2.70 3.24 13.34
CA SER A 143 2.26 4.23 14.33
C SER A 143 3.01 4.08 15.66
N LEU A 144 3.21 2.84 16.13
CA LEU A 144 4.00 2.57 17.33
C LEU A 144 5.46 3.03 17.19
N ALA A 145 6.06 2.81 16.02
CA ALA A 145 7.43 3.28 15.74
C ALA A 145 7.53 4.81 15.74
N ILE A 146 6.57 5.51 15.11
CA ILE A 146 6.50 6.97 15.15
C ILE A 146 6.31 7.48 16.57
N ALA A 147 5.33 6.95 17.31
CA ALA A 147 5.02 7.40 18.66
C ALA A 147 6.20 7.17 19.63
N ALA A 148 6.91 6.05 19.48
CA ALA A 148 8.15 5.80 20.23
C ALA A 148 9.23 6.84 19.87
N SER A 149 9.50 7.04 18.59
CA SER A 149 10.49 8.03 18.12
C SER A 149 10.17 9.44 18.62
N MET A 150 8.89 9.85 18.61
CA MET A 150 8.42 11.11 19.17
C MET A 150 8.69 11.22 20.67
N ALA A 151 8.31 10.22 21.46
CA ALA A 151 8.49 10.21 22.90
C ALA A 151 9.98 10.27 23.29
N ASP A 152 10.82 9.46 22.64
CA ASP A 152 12.28 9.44 22.83
C ASP A 152 12.93 10.77 22.45
N SER A 153 12.30 11.50 21.53
CA SER A 153 12.66 12.83 21.07
C SER A 153 12.16 13.98 21.96
N GLY A 154 11.49 13.68 23.07
CA GLY A 154 10.92 14.68 23.99
C GLY A 154 9.63 15.35 23.51
N VAL A 155 9.00 14.88 22.42
CA VAL A 155 7.70 15.38 21.95
C VAL A 155 6.62 15.08 22.99
N LYS A 156 5.71 16.03 23.25
CA LYS A 156 4.55 15.85 24.14
C LYS A 156 3.24 16.11 23.43
N THR A 157 3.22 17.06 22.50
CA THR A 157 2.03 17.48 21.76
C THR A 157 2.21 17.27 20.26
N VAL A 158 1.16 16.76 19.61
CA VAL A 158 1.19 16.40 18.19
C VAL A 158 0.02 17.04 17.45
N GLY A 159 0.31 17.76 16.37
CA GLY A 159 -0.70 18.12 15.37
C GLY A 159 -0.85 16.99 14.36
N PHE A 160 -2.07 16.65 13.99
CA PHE A 160 -2.36 15.63 12.99
C PHE A 160 -3.05 16.27 11.78
N ILE A 161 -2.59 15.93 10.58
CA ILE A 161 -3.32 16.18 9.33
C ILE A 161 -3.21 14.96 8.43
N GLY A 162 -4.34 14.39 8.03
CA GLY A 162 -4.38 13.18 7.22
C GLY A 162 -5.29 13.29 6.01
N PHE A 163 -5.19 12.34 5.09
CA PHE A 163 -6.17 12.28 4.01
C PHE A 163 -7.60 12.10 4.52
N ALA A 164 -8.55 12.75 3.85
CA ALA A 164 -9.99 12.62 4.07
C ALA A 164 -10.53 11.30 3.46
N ASP A 165 -9.86 10.19 3.72
CA ASP A 165 -10.20 8.87 3.21
C ASP A 165 -9.88 7.77 4.24
N ALA A 166 -10.11 6.50 3.87
CA ALA A 166 -9.87 5.36 4.74
C ALA A 166 -8.40 5.17 5.15
N TYR A 167 -7.43 5.69 4.39
CA TYR A 167 -6.02 5.64 4.76
C TYR A 167 -5.71 6.63 5.88
N GLY A 168 -6.07 7.90 5.69
CA GLY A 168 -5.82 8.93 6.70
C GLY A 168 -6.58 8.67 8.00
N GLU A 169 -7.81 8.14 7.90
CA GLU A 169 -8.60 7.76 9.07
C GLU A 169 -8.05 6.52 9.79
N GLY A 170 -7.59 5.51 9.04
CA GLY A 170 -6.91 4.35 9.63
C GLY A 170 -5.66 4.75 10.39
N TRP A 171 -4.85 5.65 9.82
CA TRP A 171 -3.68 6.21 10.48
C TRP A 171 -4.02 7.01 11.73
N TYR A 172 -5.07 7.85 11.70
CA TYR A 172 -5.48 8.60 12.87
C TYR A 172 -5.86 7.66 14.03
N GLN A 173 -6.65 6.62 13.74
CA GLN A 173 -7.11 5.67 14.76
C GLN A 173 -5.95 4.91 15.40
N GLU A 174 -5.03 4.37 14.59
CA GLU A 174 -3.89 3.62 15.12
C GLU A 174 -2.86 4.52 15.80
N PHE A 175 -2.63 5.72 15.26
CA PHE A 175 -1.74 6.69 15.88
C PHE A 175 -2.30 7.23 17.20
N ALA A 176 -3.61 7.48 17.31
CA ALA A 176 -4.22 7.92 18.57
C ALA A 176 -4.02 6.89 19.70
N LYS A 177 -4.14 5.59 19.39
CA LYS A 177 -3.83 4.50 20.34
C LYS A 177 -2.34 4.51 20.72
N ALA A 178 -1.45 4.56 19.72
CA ALA A 178 0.00 4.56 19.94
C ALA A 178 0.46 5.80 20.73
N ALA A 179 -0.11 6.96 20.44
CA ALA A 179 0.11 8.23 21.14
C ALA A 179 -0.29 8.11 22.62
N GLY A 180 -1.48 7.57 22.91
CA GLY A 180 -1.93 7.33 24.28
C GLY A 180 -0.98 6.42 25.07
N LEU A 181 -0.50 5.33 24.45
CA LEU A 181 0.49 4.42 25.06
C LEU A 181 1.84 5.07 25.34
N LYS A 182 2.19 6.14 24.62
CA LYS A 182 3.46 6.86 24.73
C LYS A 182 3.34 8.20 25.44
N GLY A 183 2.16 8.52 26.00
CA GLY A 183 1.91 9.78 26.70
C GLY A 183 1.96 11.01 25.80
N LEU A 184 1.68 10.86 24.51
CA LEU A 184 1.58 11.95 23.55
C LEU A 184 0.13 12.45 23.49
N THR A 185 -0.05 13.77 23.41
CA THR A 185 -1.38 14.41 23.28
C THR A 185 -1.57 14.94 21.86
N ILE A 186 -2.64 14.53 21.18
CA ILE A 186 -3.01 15.10 19.89
C ILE A 186 -3.77 16.41 20.13
N VAL A 187 -3.22 17.54 19.70
CA VAL A 187 -3.74 18.90 20.00
C VAL A 187 -4.45 19.57 18.82
N ALA A 188 -4.32 18.99 17.62
CA ALA A 188 -5.08 19.39 16.43
C ALA A 188 -5.28 18.15 15.55
N ASN A 189 -6.43 18.04 14.89
CA ASN A 189 -6.78 16.88 14.09
C ASN A 189 -7.54 17.31 12.83
N GLU A 190 -6.84 17.40 11.70
CA GLU A 190 -7.39 17.94 10.45
C GLU A 190 -7.35 16.92 9.30
N ARG A 191 -8.07 17.23 8.22
CA ARG A 191 -8.18 16.39 7.02
C ARG A 191 -8.03 17.20 5.73
N TYR A 192 -7.56 16.55 4.68
CA TYR A 192 -7.49 17.11 3.32
C TYR A 192 -7.70 16.03 2.25
N ALA A 193 -8.21 16.37 1.08
CA ALA A 193 -8.30 15.44 -0.04
C ALA A 193 -6.96 15.33 -0.77
N ARG A 194 -6.72 14.18 -1.40
CA ARG A 194 -5.49 13.93 -2.18
C ARG A 194 -5.30 14.93 -3.34
N THR A 195 -6.39 15.48 -3.84
CA THR A 195 -6.45 16.41 -4.97
C THR A 195 -6.58 17.88 -4.53
N ASP A 196 -6.60 18.15 -3.22
CA ASP A 196 -6.66 19.53 -2.74
C ASP A 196 -5.42 20.31 -3.18
N THR A 197 -5.64 21.54 -3.62
CA THR A 197 -4.57 22.47 -4.01
C THR A 197 -4.13 23.36 -2.84
N SER A 198 -4.87 23.35 -1.73
CA SER A 198 -4.55 24.12 -0.53
C SER A 198 -5.05 23.43 0.74
N VAL A 199 -4.28 23.59 1.82
CA VAL A 199 -4.61 23.14 3.18
C VAL A 199 -4.46 24.27 4.20
N THR A 200 -4.58 25.51 3.74
CA THR A 200 -4.28 26.70 4.56
C THR A 200 -5.10 26.74 5.85
N GLY A 201 -6.41 26.47 5.77
CA GLY A 201 -7.29 26.50 6.94
C GLY A 201 -6.90 25.47 8.00
N GLN A 202 -6.61 24.25 7.56
CA GLN A 202 -6.15 23.15 8.40
C GLN A 202 -4.81 23.49 9.07
N VAL A 203 -3.85 24.01 8.29
CA VAL A 203 -2.53 24.39 8.78
C VAL A 203 -2.60 25.52 9.81
N LEU A 204 -3.46 26.53 9.59
CA LEU A 204 -3.62 27.63 10.55
C LEU A 204 -4.10 27.13 11.92
N LYS A 205 -5.05 26.18 11.95
CA LYS A 205 -5.49 25.57 13.20
C LYS A 205 -4.39 24.77 13.88
N ILE A 206 -3.60 24.01 13.11
CA ILE A 206 -2.46 23.24 13.64
C ILE A 206 -1.42 24.17 14.25
N VAL A 207 -1.03 25.23 13.55
CA VAL A 207 -0.07 26.23 14.06
C VAL A 207 -0.61 26.92 15.32
N ALA A 208 -1.90 27.28 15.34
CA ALA A 208 -2.53 27.89 16.51
C ALA A 208 -2.53 26.98 17.75
N ALA A 209 -2.59 25.65 17.56
CA ALA A 209 -2.49 24.66 18.62
C ALA A 209 -1.06 24.46 19.16
N LYS A 210 -0.03 25.03 18.52
CA LYS A 210 1.38 25.02 18.93
C LYS A 210 1.94 23.63 19.29
N PRO A 211 1.80 22.60 18.43
CA PRO A 211 2.32 21.27 18.73
C PRO A 211 3.86 21.19 18.64
N ASP A 212 4.47 20.33 19.44
CA ASP A 212 5.91 20.03 19.36
C ASP A 212 6.30 19.33 18.05
N ALA A 213 5.40 18.51 17.53
CA ALA A 213 5.54 17.81 16.26
C ALA A 213 4.25 17.79 15.44
N VAL A 214 4.35 17.66 14.12
CA VAL A 214 3.19 17.38 13.25
C VAL A 214 3.37 16.03 12.56
N LEU A 215 2.35 15.18 12.64
CA LEU A 215 2.21 13.98 11.82
C LEU A 215 1.31 14.29 10.61
N VAL A 216 1.88 14.13 9.42
CA VAL A 216 1.15 14.16 8.16
C VAL A 216 0.84 12.73 7.73
N ALA A 217 -0.43 12.33 7.80
CA ALA A 217 -0.93 11.04 7.35
C ALA A 217 -1.35 11.08 5.88
N GLY A 218 -0.36 11.31 5.02
CA GLY A 218 -0.49 11.33 3.55
C GLY A 218 0.30 10.22 2.88
N SER A 219 0.25 10.15 1.56
CA SER A 219 1.05 9.24 0.74
C SER A 219 1.36 9.88 -0.61
N GLY A 220 2.46 9.46 -1.24
CA GLY A 220 2.90 9.99 -2.53
C GLY A 220 3.18 11.49 -2.52
N THR A 221 3.15 12.11 -3.70
CA THR A 221 3.43 13.54 -3.85
C THR A 221 2.42 14.47 -3.14
N PRO A 222 1.12 14.14 -2.97
CA PRO A 222 0.21 15.02 -2.22
C PRO A 222 0.54 15.21 -0.74
N ALA A 223 1.39 14.35 -0.15
CA ALA A 223 1.84 14.51 1.24
C ALA A 223 2.80 15.69 1.47
N VAL A 224 3.37 16.25 0.39
CA VAL A 224 4.23 17.43 0.46
C VAL A 224 3.45 18.68 0.87
N LEU A 225 2.19 18.80 0.43
CA LEU A 225 1.39 20.03 0.55
C LEU A 225 1.21 20.49 2.01
N PRO A 226 0.77 19.64 2.97
CA PRO A 226 0.68 20.03 4.38
C PRO A 226 2.00 20.50 4.97
N GLN A 227 3.07 19.78 4.70
CA GLN A 227 4.39 20.08 5.26
C GLN A 227 4.95 21.40 4.73
N ARG A 228 4.84 21.65 3.42
CA ARG A 228 5.22 22.92 2.82
C ARG A 228 4.43 24.08 3.42
N ALA A 229 3.09 23.94 3.47
CA ALA A 229 2.23 24.98 4.02
C ALA A 229 2.53 25.27 5.50
N LEU A 230 2.87 24.25 6.30
CA LEU A 230 3.34 24.44 7.69
C LEU A 230 4.64 25.25 7.74
N LYS A 231 5.64 24.93 6.91
CA LYS A 231 6.89 25.70 6.82
C LYS A 231 6.66 27.15 6.41
N GLU A 232 5.80 27.39 5.42
CA GLU A 232 5.42 28.74 4.95
C GLU A 232 4.73 29.56 6.04
N ARG A 233 4.05 28.90 7.00
CA ARG A 233 3.44 29.53 8.18
C ARG A 233 4.37 29.61 9.40
N GLY A 234 5.66 29.32 9.21
CA GLY A 234 6.68 29.46 10.25
C GLY A 234 6.70 28.32 11.28
N TYR A 235 6.08 27.17 10.99
CA TYR A 235 6.15 26.03 11.90
C TYR A 235 7.58 25.47 11.94
N ALA A 236 8.21 25.55 13.11
CA ALA A 236 9.60 25.15 13.35
C ALA A 236 9.74 23.84 14.15
N GLY A 237 8.63 23.16 14.46
CA GLY A 237 8.64 21.88 15.17
C GLY A 237 9.05 20.71 14.28
N LYS A 238 8.99 19.49 14.83
CA LYS A 238 9.40 18.27 14.13
C LYS A 238 8.32 17.82 13.13
N TYR A 239 8.75 17.36 11.96
CA TYR A 239 7.86 16.79 10.95
C TYR A 239 7.96 15.28 10.93
N TYR A 240 6.82 14.62 11.05
CA TYR A 240 6.68 13.19 10.85
C TYR A 240 5.72 12.91 9.69
N GLN A 241 6.04 11.90 8.90
CA GLN A 241 5.20 11.36 7.83
C GLN A 241 5.00 9.86 8.04
N THR A 242 4.15 9.25 7.21
CA THR A 242 3.94 7.80 7.19
C THR A 242 4.92 7.12 6.24
N HIS A 243 4.92 5.78 6.20
CA HIS A 243 5.61 5.04 5.14
C HIS A 243 5.08 5.35 3.72
N GLY A 244 3.91 6.01 3.60
CA GLY A 244 3.29 6.33 2.31
C GLY A 244 4.09 7.33 1.48
N VAL A 245 5.05 8.03 2.08
CA VAL A 245 5.92 9.00 1.39
C VAL A 245 7.33 8.47 1.15
N ALA A 246 7.58 7.19 1.45
CA ALA A 246 8.90 6.58 1.37
C ALA A 246 9.27 6.21 -0.10
N ASN A 247 9.29 7.23 -0.97
CA ASN A 247 9.59 7.14 -2.40
C ASN A 247 10.33 8.40 -2.88
N ASN A 248 11.08 8.29 -3.98
CA ASN A 248 11.92 9.37 -4.49
C ASN A 248 11.12 10.59 -4.99
N ASP A 249 9.89 10.39 -5.44
CA ASP A 249 9.04 11.48 -5.94
C ASP A 249 8.61 12.45 -4.83
N PHE A 250 8.38 11.96 -3.62
CA PHE A 250 8.15 12.82 -2.46
C PHE A 250 9.34 13.75 -2.20
N LEU A 251 10.57 13.22 -2.22
CA LEU A 251 11.79 14.01 -2.07
C LEU A 251 11.97 15.01 -3.21
N ARG A 252 11.75 14.58 -4.45
CA ARG A 252 11.84 15.43 -5.65
C ARG A 252 10.85 16.60 -5.60
N VAL A 253 9.60 16.34 -5.24
CA VAL A 253 8.54 17.37 -5.19
C VAL A 253 8.67 18.25 -3.95
N GLY A 254 9.11 17.70 -2.82
CA GLY A 254 9.28 18.41 -1.55
C GLY A 254 10.54 19.27 -1.49
N GLY A 255 11.64 18.81 -2.07
CA GLY A 255 12.95 19.48 -2.02
C GLY A 255 13.35 19.82 -0.58
N LYS A 256 13.90 21.03 -0.38
CA LYS A 256 14.31 21.54 0.94
C LYS A 256 13.17 21.60 1.96
N ASP A 257 11.90 21.61 1.53
CA ASP A 257 10.77 21.73 2.43
C ASP A 257 10.52 20.43 3.20
N VAL A 258 10.99 19.29 2.68
CA VAL A 258 10.86 17.98 3.33
C VAL A 258 12.15 17.48 3.97
N GLU A 259 13.22 18.28 3.94
CA GLU A 259 14.48 17.97 4.62
C GLU A 259 14.27 17.84 6.14
N GLY A 260 14.86 16.80 6.75
CA GLY A 260 14.76 16.49 8.18
C GLY A 260 13.47 15.78 8.61
N THR A 261 12.58 15.45 7.67
CA THR A 261 11.36 14.68 7.95
C THR A 261 11.69 13.27 8.45
N LEU A 262 10.97 12.81 9.46
CA LEU A 262 11.06 11.44 9.97
C LEU A 262 9.85 10.61 9.51
N LEU A 263 10.08 9.36 9.14
CA LEU A 263 9.00 8.42 8.79
C LEU A 263 9.41 6.98 9.15
N PRO A 264 8.44 6.11 9.46
CA PRO A 264 8.70 4.68 9.59
C PRO A 264 8.78 4.06 8.19
N SER A 265 9.66 3.08 8.00
CA SER A 265 9.77 2.37 6.73
C SER A 265 10.02 0.89 6.92
N GLY A 266 9.72 0.12 5.88
CA GLY A 266 10.19 -1.26 5.78
C GLY A 266 11.72 -1.30 5.59
N PRO A 267 12.39 -2.36 6.08
CA PRO A 267 13.86 -2.45 6.10
C PRO A 267 14.50 -2.44 4.71
N VAL A 268 13.74 -2.76 3.65
CA VAL A 268 14.23 -2.78 2.26
C VAL A 268 14.74 -1.41 1.79
N LEU A 269 14.16 -0.30 2.27
CA LEU A 269 14.58 1.05 1.86
C LEU A 269 15.95 1.46 2.40
N VAL A 270 16.43 0.76 3.43
CA VAL A 270 17.73 0.99 4.07
C VAL A 270 18.54 -0.30 4.10
N ALA A 271 18.34 -1.19 3.12
CA ALA A 271 18.93 -2.54 3.08
C ALA A 271 20.43 -2.56 3.39
N ALA A 272 21.19 -1.63 2.79
CA ALA A 272 22.63 -1.52 2.99
C ALA A 272 23.02 -1.20 4.45
N GLN A 273 22.18 -0.43 5.15
CA GLN A 273 22.40 0.03 6.53
C GLN A 273 22.03 -1.03 7.58
N LEU A 274 21.33 -2.10 7.19
CA LEU A 274 20.95 -3.17 8.12
C LEU A 274 22.19 -3.89 8.69
N PRO A 275 22.16 -4.39 9.94
CA PRO A 275 23.21 -5.26 10.45
C PRO A 275 23.41 -6.51 9.58
N ALA A 276 24.64 -7.03 9.50
CA ALA A 276 24.95 -8.19 8.65
C ALA A 276 24.11 -9.44 8.97
N GLY A 277 23.81 -9.68 10.25
CA GLY A 277 22.96 -10.79 10.69
C GLY A 277 21.46 -10.50 10.64
N HIS A 278 21.02 -9.36 10.11
CA HIS A 278 19.60 -9.04 10.03
C HIS A 278 18.92 -9.97 9.00
N PRO A 279 17.81 -10.65 9.36
CA PRO A 279 17.22 -11.71 8.54
C PRO A 279 16.76 -11.25 7.14
N VAL A 280 16.42 -9.97 7.00
CA VAL A 280 15.95 -9.37 5.74
C VAL A 280 17.10 -8.81 4.87
N LYS A 281 18.33 -8.67 5.40
CA LYS A 281 19.39 -7.93 4.68
C LYS A 281 19.72 -8.57 3.34
N LYS A 282 19.94 -9.89 3.31
CA LYS A 282 20.32 -10.60 2.08
C LYS A 282 19.29 -10.42 0.97
N SER A 283 18.04 -10.78 1.22
CA SER A 283 16.97 -10.67 0.22
C SER A 283 16.68 -9.24 -0.19
N ALA A 284 16.81 -8.27 0.72
CA ALA A 284 16.64 -6.86 0.39
C ALA A 284 17.78 -6.34 -0.49
N MET A 285 19.03 -6.74 -0.23
CA MET A 285 20.17 -6.39 -1.07
C MET A 285 20.03 -6.98 -2.48
N ASP A 286 19.62 -8.24 -2.60
CA ASP A 286 19.40 -8.90 -3.90
C ASP A 286 18.32 -8.21 -4.77
N TYR A 287 17.37 -7.49 -4.14
CA TYR A 287 16.30 -6.77 -4.84
C TYR A 287 16.71 -5.36 -5.28
N VAL A 288 17.54 -4.67 -4.49
CA VAL A 288 17.90 -3.25 -4.75
C VAL A 288 19.12 -3.08 -5.64
N THR A 289 19.80 -4.17 -6.00
CA THR A 289 20.97 -4.22 -6.91
C THR A 289 20.60 -4.83 -8.25
#